data_AF-A0A024URA5-F1
#
_entry.id   AF-A0A024URA5-F1
#
_cell.length_a   1.000
_cell.length_b   1.000
_cell.length_c   1.000
_cell.angle_alpha   90.00
_cell.angle_beta   90.00
_cell.angle_gamma   90.00
#
_symmetry.space_group_name_H-M   'P 1'
#
loop_
_entity.id
_entity.type
_entity.pdbx_description
1 polymer ?
#
loop_
_entity_poly.entity_id
_entity_poly.type
_entity_poly.pdbx_seq_one_letter_code
_entity_poly.pdbx_strand_id
1 'polypeptide(L)'
;MKIFTLVCCAALQLTKASDLVPSHDGLRFVKPTSCEEKDCPHGGCVFRDCREPVSCKGGLCFINCKSPDCSGGVCTIVEAEDGSCPGGLCNFVKPKRSLTEGYCTGGLCLVDGKSQVSTPGSLSE
;
A
#
# COMPACT_ATOMS: atom_id res chain seq x y z
N MET A 1 11.83 61.52 -5.39
CA MET A 1 11.53 60.38 -4.49
C MET A 1 10.78 59.33 -5.28
N LYS A 2 11.37 58.15 -5.52
CA LYS A 2 10.75 57.03 -6.22
C LYS A 2 10.25 56.03 -5.18
N ILE A 3 8.93 55.88 -5.06
CA ILE A 3 8.29 54.92 -4.16
C ILE A 3 8.24 53.58 -4.90
N PHE A 4 9.05 52.63 -4.47
CA PHE A 4 8.98 51.25 -4.92
C PHE A 4 7.89 50.54 -4.10
N THR A 5 6.72 50.36 -4.69
CA THR A 5 5.63 49.57 -4.10
C THR A 5 6.00 48.10 -4.21
N LEU A 6 6.51 47.54 -3.12
CA LEU A 6 6.86 46.12 -3.00
C LEU A 6 5.55 45.33 -2.87
N VAL A 7 5.03 44.84 -4.01
CA VAL A 7 3.90 43.92 -4.04
C VAL A 7 4.37 42.59 -3.45
N CYS A 8 4.12 42.42 -2.16
CA CYS A 8 4.28 41.17 -1.46
C CYS A 8 3.21 40.21 -2.02
N CYS A 9 3.55 39.49 -3.09
CA CYS A 9 2.83 38.30 -3.50
C CYS A 9 2.94 37.29 -2.37
N ALA A 10 2.00 37.36 -1.43
CA ALA A 10 1.69 36.28 -0.52
C ALA A 10 1.23 35.11 -1.39
N ALA A 11 2.19 34.32 -1.88
CA ALA A 11 1.93 32.98 -2.33
C ALA A 11 1.38 32.24 -1.12
N LEU A 12 0.04 32.15 -1.06
CA LEU A 12 -0.68 31.16 -0.28
C LEU A 12 -0.16 29.80 -0.74
N GLN A 13 0.94 29.36 -0.14
CA GLN A 13 1.29 27.97 -0.14
C GLN A 13 0.21 27.30 0.70
N LEU A 14 -0.81 26.76 0.02
CA LEU A 14 -1.67 25.76 0.62
C LEU A 14 -0.75 24.65 1.08
N THR A 15 -0.36 24.68 2.35
CA THR A 15 0.19 23.53 3.03
C THR A 15 -0.92 22.49 2.99
N LYS A 16 -0.84 21.55 2.04
CA LYS A 16 -1.65 20.33 2.10
C LYS A 16 -1.29 19.68 3.43
N ALA A 17 -2.15 19.85 4.43
CA ALA A 17 -2.14 19.02 5.61
C ALA A 17 -2.12 17.58 5.09
N SER A 18 -1.03 16.86 5.36
CA SER A 18 -0.97 15.44 5.06
C SER A 18 -1.82 14.77 6.13
N ASP A 19 -3.14 14.83 5.96
CA ASP A 19 -4.08 14.19 6.87
C ASP A 19 -3.85 12.70 6.76
N LEU A 20 -3.17 12.15 7.78
CA LEU A 20 -3.03 10.71 7.92
C LEU A 20 -4.43 10.13 8.10
N VAL A 21 -4.67 8.98 7.47
CA VAL A 21 -5.93 8.26 7.58
C VAL A 21 -5.71 6.98 8.38
N PRO A 22 -6.73 6.47 9.10
CA PRO A 22 -6.63 5.17 9.74
C PRO A 22 -6.31 4.06 8.74
N SER A 23 -5.46 3.12 9.13
CA SER A 23 -5.24 1.86 8.41
C SER A 23 -6.51 1.01 8.41
N HIS A 24 -6.56 -0.01 7.55
CA HIS A 24 -7.72 -0.90 7.45
C HIS A 24 -8.06 -1.60 8.78
N ASP A 25 -7.05 -1.98 9.57
CA ASP A 25 -7.24 -2.59 10.88
C ASP A 25 -7.62 -1.60 11.99
N GLY A 26 -7.60 -0.28 11.70
CA GLY A 26 -7.89 0.78 12.67
C GLY A 26 -6.83 0.95 13.76
N LEU A 27 -5.71 0.22 13.71
CA LEU A 27 -4.69 0.24 14.75
C LEU A 27 -3.60 1.29 14.52
N ARG A 28 -3.50 1.83 13.30
CA ARG A 28 -2.41 2.70 12.87
C ARG A 28 -2.92 3.81 11.95
N PHE A 29 -2.05 4.77 11.67
CA PHE A 29 -2.30 5.86 10.73
C PHE A 29 -1.32 5.76 9.56
N VAL A 30 -1.83 5.98 8.35
CA VAL A 30 -1.10 5.85 7.09
C VAL A 30 -1.30 7.10 6.24
N LYS A 31 -0.30 7.44 5.43
CA LYS A 31 -0.34 8.59 4.53
C LYS A 31 -1.06 8.21 3.23
N PRO A 32 -2.10 8.95 2.81
CA PRO A 32 -2.64 8.80 1.46
C PRO A 32 -1.56 9.06 0.40
N THR A 33 -1.38 8.12 -0.52
CA THR A 33 -0.34 8.17 -1.55
C THR A 33 -0.96 8.05 -2.94
N SER A 34 -0.55 8.93 -3.85
CA SER A 34 -1.00 8.92 -5.25
C SER A 34 -0.55 7.64 -5.95
N CYS A 35 -1.37 7.10 -6.85
CA CYS A 35 -0.99 5.98 -7.72
C CYS A 35 0.14 6.35 -8.71
N GLU A 36 0.47 7.63 -8.85
CA GLU A 36 1.58 8.13 -9.67
C GLU A 36 2.95 7.85 -9.03
N GLU A 37 3.01 7.76 -7.70
CA GLU A 37 4.25 7.50 -6.95
C GLU A 37 4.75 6.07 -7.17
N LYS A 38 3.85 5.14 -7.50
CA LYS A 38 4.08 3.71 -7.78
C LYS A 38 4.67 2.87 -6.64
N ASP A 39 5.50 3.43 -5.78
CA ASP A 39 6.20 2.71 -4.72
C ASP A 39 6.10 3.47 -3.38
N CYS A 40 6.09 2.70 -2.30
CA CYS A 40 6.24 3.17 -0.93
C CYS A 40 7.22 2.25 -0.17
N PRO A 41 8.53 2.50 -0.31
CA PRO A 41 9.55 1.61 0.25
C PRO A 41 9.60 1.68 1.78
N HIS A 42 9.21 2.81 2.37
CA HIS A 42 9.24 3.03 3.81
C HIS A 42 8.02 2.48 4.55
N GLY A 43 6.97 2.06 3.82
CA GLY A 43 5.68 1.69 4.39
C GLY A 43 4.88 2.87 4.92
N GLY A 44 3.74 2.59 5.56
CA GLY A 44 2.86 3.60 6.13
C GLY A 44 2.13 4.43 5.08
N CYS A 45 1.90 3.88 3.89
CA CYS A 45 1.21 4.53 2.78
C CYS A 45 -0.12 3.86 2.48
N VAL A 46 -1.11 4.59 1.99
CA VAL A 46 -2.32 3.99 1.44
C VAL A 46 -2.54 4.43 0.01
N PHE A 47 -2.47 3.45 -0.88
CA PHE A 47 -2.89 3.56 -2.27
C PHE A 47 -4.35 3.14 -2.37
N ARG A 48 -5.14 3.90 -3.14
CA ARG A 48 -6.57 3.63 -3.35
C ARG A 48 -6.89 3.64 -4.84
N ASP A 49 -7.68 2.67 -5.28
CA ASP A 49 -8.29 2.64 -6.62
C ASP A 49 -7.26 2.69 -7.76
N CYS A 50 -6.05 2.16 -7.53
CA CYS A 50 -4.99 2.19 -8.53
C CYS A 50 -5.23 1.15 -9.62
N ARG A 51 -5.38 1.64 -10.86
CA ARG A 51 -5.53 0.82 -12.07
C ARG A 51 -4.25 0.15 -12.52
N GLU A 52 -3.12 0.77 -12.17
CA GLU A 52 -1.79 0.25 -12.44
C GLU A 52 -1.22 -0.39 -11.17
N PRO A 53 -0.29 -1.37 -11.28
CA PRO A 53 0.39 -1.94 -10.14
C PRO A 53 1.11 -0.89 -9.29
N VAL A 54 1.13 -1.13 -7.99
CA VAL A 54 1.80 -0.30 -6.97
C VAL A 54 2.48 -1.21 -5.94
N SER A 55 3.60 -0.78 -5.37
CA SER A 55 4.37 -1.55 -4.40
C SER A 55 4.42 -0.85 -3.04
N CYS A 56 4.49 -1.66 -1.98
CA CYS A 56 4.64 -1.21 -0.60
C CYS A 56 5.45 -2.23 0.17
N LYS A 57 6.68 -1.84 0.51
CA LYS A 57 7.68 -2.75 1.10
C LYS A 57 7.83 -2.61 2.61
N GLY A 58 7.39 -1.48 3.18
CA GLY A 58 7.42 -1.26 4.63
C GLY A 58 6.12 -1.59 5.36
N GLY A 59 5.10 -2.09 4.65
CA GLY A 59 3.80 -2.44 5.22
C GLY A 59 2.76 -1.32 5.31
N LEU A 60 1.52 -1.73 5.63
CA LEU A 60 0.30 -0.96 5.88
C LEU A 60 -0.33 -0.32 4.64
N CYS A 61 -0.70 -1.12 3.63
CA CYS A 61 -0.97 -0.60 2.29
C CYS A 61 -2.07 -1.34 1.51
N PHE A 62 -2.70 -0.60 0.57
CA PHE A 62 -3.56 -0.99 -0.58
C PHE A 62 -5.06 -1.21 -0.33
N ILE A 63 -5.87 -0.42 -1.04
CA ILE A 63 -7.33 -0.58 -1.10
C ILE A 63 -7.77 -0.50 -2.55
N ASN A 64 -8.49 -1.51 -3.00
CA ASN A 64 -9.09 -1.59 -4.32
C ASN A 64 -8.08 -1.36 -5.47
N CYS A 65 -6.87 -1.91 -5.34
CA CYS A 65 -5.83 -1.82 -6.38
C CYS A 65 -5.89 -3.04 -7.32
N LYS A 66 -5.48 -2.86 -8.58
CA LYS A 66 -5.49 -3.94 -9.58
C LYS A 66 -4.54 -5.09 -9.22
N SER A 67 -3.26 -4.80 -8.97
CA SER A 67 -2.24 -5.84 -8.70
C SER A 67 -1.15 -5.29 -7.74
N PRO A 68 -1.49 -5.04 -6.47
CA PRO A 68 -0.54 -4.59 -5.47
C PRO A 68 0.54 -5.64 -5.17
N ASP A 69 1.76 -5.17 -4.95
CA ASP A 69 2.89 -5.97 -4.51
C ASP A 69 3.32 -5.60 -3.09
N CYS A 70 3.39 -6.61 -2.22
CA CYS A 70 3.93 -6.48 -0.88
C CYS A 70 5.19 -7.34 -0.74
N SER A 71 6.34 -6.77 -1.08
CA SER A 71 7.62 -7.47 -0.95
C SER A 71 8.21 -7.47 0.48
N GLY A 72 7.50 -6.91 1.47
CA GLY A 72 7.97 -6.85 2.85
C GLY A 72 7.05 -6.08 3.80
N GLY A 73 7.35 -6.18 5.10
CA GLY A 73 6.57 -5.52 6.15
C GLY A 73 5.24 -6.22 6.46
N VAL A 74 4.23 -5.45 6.89
CA VAL A 74 2.88 -5.95 7.24
C VAL A 74 1.84 -5.29 6.35
N CYS A 75 1.45 -5.89 5.23
CA CYS A 75 0.49 -5.31 4.28
C CYS A 75 -0.94 -5.78 4.52
N THR A 76 -1.92 -4.95 4.14
CA THR A 76 -3.34 -5.32 4.18
C THR A 76 -3.98 -4.94 2.86
N ILE A 77 -4.06 -5.93 1.97
CA ILE A 77 -4.53 -5.78 0.60
C ILE A 77 -6.05 -5.96 0.60
N VAL A 78 -6.79 -4.87 0.47
CA VAL A 78 -8.27 -4.88 0.56
C VAL A 78 -8.89 -4.78 -0.82
N GLU A 79 -9.84 -5.66 -1.15
CA GLU A 79 -10.67 -5.59 -2.37
C GLU A 79 -9.86 -5.46 -3.68
N ALA A 80 -8.63 -5.99 -3.68
CA ALA A 80 -7.77 -5.95 -4.86
C ALA A 80 -8.25 -6.96 -5.92
N GLU A 81 -7.98 -6.66 -7.19
CA GLU A 81 -8.22 -7.63 -8.27
C GLU A 81 -7.17 -8.76 -8.23
N ASP A 82 -5.96 -8.50 -7.77
CA ASP A 82 -4.92 -9.51 -7.62
C ASP A 82 -4.00 -9.11 -6.47
N GLY A 83 -2.88 -9.81 -6.31
CA GLY A 83 -1.75 -9.27 -5.58
C GLY A 83 -0.65 -10.29 -5.37
N SER A 84 0.51 -9.80 -4.97
CA SER A 84 1.67 -10.63 -4.68
C SER A 84 2.22 -10.30 -3.30
N CYS A 85 2.61 -11.35 -2.59
CA CYS A 85 3.27 -11.32 -1.30
C CYS A 85 4.55 -12.16 -1.36
N PRO A 86 5.59 -11.67 -2.06
CA PRO A 86 6.86 -12.40 -2.13
C PRO A 86 7.64 -12.36 -0.80
N GLY A 87 7.22 -11.54 0.17
CA GLY A 87 7.83 -11.45 1.49
C GLY A 87 6.97 -10.69 2.52
N GLY A 88 7.26 -10.90 3.80
CA GLY A 88 6.54 -10.22 4.90
C GLY A 88 5.23 -10.91 5.33
N LEU A 89 4.37 -10.14 6.00
CA LEU A 89 3.04 -10.56 6.46
C LEU A 89 1.97 -9.88 5.60
N CYS A 90 1.20 -10.63 4.83
CA CYS A 90 0.16 -10.09 3.96
C CYS A 90 -1.23 -10.54 4.40
N ASN A 91 -2.13 -9.59 4.58
CA ASN A 91 -3.54 -9.86 4.83
C ASN A 91 -4.37 -9.45 3.62
N PHE A 92 -4.80 -10.42 2.81
CA PHE A 92 -5.74 -10.22 1.72
C PHE A 92 -7.17 -10.23 2.27
N VAL A 93 -7.87 -9.12 2.13
CA VAL A 93 -9.24 -8.94 2.63
C VAL A 93 -10.16 -8.79 1.43
N LYS A 94 -11.07 -9.75 1.26
CA LYS A 94 -12.10 -9.81 0.21
C LYS A 94 -11.52 -9.56 -1.20
N PRO A 95 -10.50 -10.31 -1.67
CA PRO A 95 -10.01 -10.14 -3.02
C PRO A 95 -11.15 -10.36 -4.03
N LYS A 96 -11.20 -9.53 -5.08
CA LYS A 96 -12.32 -9.50 -6.05
C LYS A 96 -12.39 -10.74 -6.96
N ARG A 97 -11.27 -11.44 -7.10
CA ARG A 97 -11.15 -12.73 -7.80
C ARG A 97 -10.20 -13.64 -7.03
N SER A 98 -10.10 -14.89 -7.46
CA SER A 98 -9.08 -15.81 -6.97
C SER A 98 -7.68 -15.24 -7.23
N LEU A 99 -6.85 -15.22 -6.19
CA LEU A 99 -5.44 -14.83 -6.27
C LEU A 99 -4.69 -15.83 -7.16
N THR A 100 -3.73 -15.36 -7.95
CA THR A 100 -3.00 -16.21 -8.89
C THR A 100 -2.08 -17.19 -8.17
N GLU A 101 -1.69 -18.28 -8.85
CA GLU A 101 -0.67 -19.19 -8.32
C GLU A 101 0.61 -18.41 -7.95
N GLY A 102 1.20 -18.77 -6.80
CA GLY A 102 2.42 -18.13 -6.30
C GLY A 102 2.23 -16.76 -5.65
N TYR A 103 0.99 -16.27 -5.49
CA TYR A 103 0.71 -14.99 -4.81
C TYR A 103 1.29 -14.89 -3.39
N CYS A 104 1.58 -16.02 -2.74
CA CYS A 104 2.15 -16.08 -1.40
C CYS A 104 3.53 -16.74 -1.32
N THR A 105 4.22 -16.90 -2.46
CA THR A 105 5.54 -17.54 -2.48
C THR A 105 6.58 -16.66 -1.80
N GLY A 106 6.99 -17.01 -0.58
CA GLY A 106 8.03 -16.31 0.18
C GLY A 106 7.51 -15.39 1.29
N GLY A 107 6.20 -15.12 1.32
CA GLY A 107 5.52 -14.40 2.39
C GLY A 107 4.70 -15.31 3.31
N LEU A 108 4.14 -14.71 4.35
CA LEU A 108 3.11 -15.32 5.20
C LEU A 108 1.77 -14.63 4.90
N CYS A 109 0.81 -15.38 4.35
CA CYS A 109 -0.46 -14.80 3.95
C CYS A 109 -1.64 -15.24 4.81
N LEU A 110 -2.52 -14.28 5.04
CA LEU A 110 -3.88 -14.47 5.50
C LEU A 110 -4.80 -14.08 4.34
N VAL A 111 -5.79 -14.91 4.04
CA VAL A 111 -6.87 -14.56 3.11
C VAL A 111 -8.17 -14.65 3.89
N ASP A 112 -8.86 -13.51 4.01
CA ASP A 112 -10.09 -13.37 4.80
C ASP A 112 -9.96 -13.94 6.23
N GLY A 113 -8.81 -13.64 6.87
CA GLY A 113 -8.49 -14.07 8.23
C GLY A 113 -8.09 -15.55 8.36
N LYS A 114 -8.01 -16.30 7.25
CA LYS A 114 -7.54 -17.69 7.23
C LYS A 114 -6.10 -17.75 6.78
N SER A 115 -5.24 -18.37 7.60
CA SER A 115 -3.84 -18.61 7.24
C SER A 115 -3.76 -19.48 6.01
N GLN A 116 -2.92 -19.05 5.06
CA GLN A 116 -2.59 -19.80 3.88
C GLN A 116 -1.19 -20.34 4.12
N VAL A 117 -1.08 -21.66 4.16
CA VAL A 117 0.23 -22.31 4.12
C VAL A 117 0.66 -22.22 2.67
N SER A 118 1.51 -21.25 2.35
CA SER A 118 2.30 -21.31 1.12
C SER A 118 3.00 -22.65 1.16
N THR A 119 2.61 -23.59 0.28
CA THR A 119 3.33 -24.85 0.19
C THR A 119 4.73 -24.47 -0.24
N PRO A 120 5.75 -24.56 0.63
CA PRO A 120 7.11 -24.38 0.17
C PRO A 120 7.34 -25.59 -0.73
N GLY A 121 7.87 -25.38 -1.93
CA GLY A 121 8.60 -26.45 -2.56
C GLY A 121 9.65 -26.92 -1.55
N SER A 122 9.46 -28.13 -1.04
CA SER A 122 10.46 -28.97 -0.38
C SER A 122 11.26 -28.30 0.74
N LEU A 123 10.83 -28.50 2.00
CA LEU A 123 11.80 -28.86 3.03
C LEU A 123 12.44 -30.17 2.57
N SER A 124 13.50 -30.07 1.77
CA SER A 124 14.44 -31.17 1.59
C SER A 124 15.47 -30.99 2.70
N GLU A 125 15.49 -31.95 3.63
CA GLU A 125 16.70 -32.30 4.39
C GLU A 125 17.90 -32.55 3.44
#